data_AF-A0AAU3KKH3-F1
#
_entry.id   AF-A0AAU3KKH3-F1
#
_cell.length_a   1.000
_cell.length_b   1.000
_cell.length_c   1.000
_cell.angle_alpha   90.00
_cell.angle_beta   90.00
_cell.angle_gamma   90.00
#
_symmetry.space_group_name_H-M   'P 1'
#
loop_
_entity.id
_entity.type
_entity.pdbx_description
1 polymer ?
#
loop_
_entity_poly.entity_id
_entity_poly.type
_entity_poly.pdbx_seq_one_letter_code
_entity_poly.pdbx_strand_id
1 'polypeptide(L)' 'MTAVDIDSFIFPEFTESPVVPASTPMQRAAGQLQRVLPPGWQVEVVESTRGAARKGQPVLRLVAADL' A
#
# COMPACT_ATOMS: atom_id res chain seq x y z
N MET A 1 16.44 39.17 -1.47
CA MET A 1 16.27 37.73 -1.18
C MET A 1 15.35 37.61 0.01
N THR A 2 14.09 37.24 -0.19
CA THR A 2 13.13 37.04 0.91
C THR A 2 13.29 35.62 1.45
N ALA A 3 13.56 35.50 2.75
CA ALA A 3 13.54 34.23 3.44
C ALA A 3 12.09 33.73 3.51
N VAL A 4 11.84 32.53 3.00
CA VAL A 4 10.55 31.86 3.11
C VAL A 4 10.57 31.09 4.42
N ASP A 5 9.73 31.52 5.36
CA ASP A 5 9.54 30.87 6.64
C ASP A 5 8.59 29.68 6.49
N ILE A 6 9.10 28.47 6.75
CA ILE A 6 8.40 27.19 6.53
C ILE A 6 7.70 26.74 7.83
N ASP A 7 7.91 27.42 8.96
CA ASP A 7 7.34 27.01 10.25
C ASP A 7 5.83 27.32 10.38
N SER A 8 5.22 27.99 9.40
CA SER A 8 3.77 28.26 9.38
C SER A 8 2.90 27.08 8.89
N PHE A 9 3.50 25.95 8.50
CA PHE A 9 2.76 24.75 8.06
C PHE A 9 2.30 23.83 9.20
N ILE A 10 2.24 24.30 10.44
CA ILE A 10 1.58 23.54 11.51
C ILE A 10 0.07 23.68 11.33
N PHE A 11 -0.52 22.73 10.61
CA PHE A 11 -1.97 22.54 10.53
C PHE A 11 -2.49 22.13 11.92
N PRO A 12 -3.34 22.94 12.56
CA PRO A 12 -3.98 22.53 13.79
C PRO A 12 -5.11 21.54 13.45
N GLU A 13 -5.14 20.42 14.17
CA GLU A 13 -6.40 19.74 14.50
C GLU A 13 -7.03 18.78 13.46
N PHE A 14 -6.27 17.88 12.83
CA PHE A 14 -6.87 16.64 12.32
C PHE A 14 -7.03 15.61 13.44
N THR A 15 -8.00 15.87 14.32
CA THR A 15 -8.50 14.93 15.31
C THR A 15 -9.14 13.76 14.56
N GLU A 16 -8.53 12.58 14.65
CA GLU A 16 -9.06 11.29 14.20
C GLU A 16 -9.54 11.19 12.73
N SER A 17 -8.66 11.54 11.78
CA SER A 17 -8.76 10.85 10.48
C SER A 17 -8.29 9.41 10.68
N PRO A 18 -9.06 8.36 10.28
CA PRO A 18 -8.50 7.02 10.23
C PRO A 18 -7.22 7.14 9.43
N VAL A 19 -6.08 6.81 10.04
CA VAL A 19 -4.78 6.87 9.38
C VAL A 19 -4.95 6.08 8.10
N VAL A 20 -5.15 6.77 6.98
CA VAL A 20 -5.20 6.12 5.67
C VAL A 20 -3.75 5.74 5.48
N PRO A 21 -3.38 4.46 5.68
CA PRO A 21 -1.98 4.10 5.59
C PRO A 21 -1.52 4.54 4.22
N ALA A 22 -0.38 5.22 4.14
CA ALA A 22 0.19 5.67 2.88
C ALA A 22 0.25 4.46 1.94
N SER A 23 -0.70 4.37 1.01
CA SER A 23 -0.83 3.16 0.20
C SER A 23 0.21 3.26 -0.90
N THR A 24 1.14 2.32 -0.92
CA THR A 24 2.06 2.21 -2.05
C THR A 24 1.26 1.90 -3.31
N PRO A 25 1.75 2.23 -4.52
CA PRO A 25 1.10 1.82 -5.77
C PRO A 25 0.75 0.32 -5.79
N MET A 26 1.59 -0.52 -5.17
CA MET A 26 1.37 -1.96 -5.05
C MET A 26 0.19 -2.30 -4.13
N GLN A 27 0.06 -1.61 -2.99
CA GLN A 27 -1.08 -1.78 -2.09
C GLN A 27 -2.40 -1.34 -2.74
N ARG A 28 -2.39 -0.29 -3.57
CA ARG A 28 -3.57 0.08 -4.36
C ARG A 28 -3.95 -1.00 -5.36
N ALA A 29 -2.96 -1.54 -6.10
CA ALA A 29 -3.21 -2.62 -7.04
C ALA A 29 -3.77 -3.86 -6.34
N ALA A 30 -3.22 -4.23 -5.17
CA ALA A 30 -3.74 -5.32 -4.34
C ALA A 30 -5.21 -5.09 -3.97
N GLY A 31 -5.56 -3.90 -3.47
CA GLY A 31 -6.94 -3.56 -3.12
C GLY A 31 -7.91 -3.56 -4.31
N GLN A 32 -7.47 -3.14 -5.49
CA GLN A 32 -8.29 -3.20 -6.71
C GLN A 32 -8.53 -4.64 -7.15
N LEU A 33 -7.48 -5.48 -7.12
CA LEU A 33 -7.61 -6.90 -7.45
C LEU A 33 -8.49 -7.64 -6.44
N GLN A 34 -8.34 -7.34 -5.14
CA GLN A 34 -9.15 -7.95 -4.09
C GLN A 34 -10.66 -7.78 -4.30
N ARG A 35 -11.09 -6.63 -4.85
CA ARG A 35 -12.49 -6.32 -5.09
C ARG A 35 -13.14 -7.12 -6.22
N VAL A 36 -12.34 -7.64 -7.14
CA VAL A 36 -12.83 -8.39 -8.31
C VAL A 36 -12.66 -9.90 -8.17
N LEU A 37 -12.02 -10.36 -7.09
CA LEU A 37 -11.81 -11.77 -6.85
C LEU A 37 -13.04 -12.46 -6.27
N PRO A 38 -13.21 -13.78 -6.50
CA PRO A 38 -14.24 -14.55 -5.85
C PRO A 38 -14.07 -14.54 -4.32
N PRO A 39 -15.15 -14.78 -3.56
CA PRO A 39 -15.06 -15.02 -2.12
C PRO A 39 -14.05 -16.13 -1.81
N GLY A 40 -13.31 -15.98 -0.71
CA GLY A 40 -12.28 -16.94 -0.31
C GLY A 40 -10.93 -16.73 -1.02
N TRP A 41 -10.76 -15.70 -1.84
CA TRP A 41 -9.46 -15.34 -2.39
C TRP A 41 -8.91 -14.08 -1.76
N GLN A 42 -7.60 -14.03 -1.53
CA GLN A 42 -6.90 -12.90 -0.95
C GLN A 42 -5.69 -12.48 -1.79
N VAL A 43 -5.41 -11.18 -1.82
CA VAL A 43 -4.23 -10.60 -2.47
C VAL A 43 -3.26 -10.06 -1.44
N GLU A 44 -2.04 -10.57 -1.45
CA GLU A 44 -0.97 -10.14 -0.57
C GLU A 44 0.16 -9.48 -1.37
N VAL A 45 0.76 -8.43 -0.81
CA VAL A 45 2.01 -7.86 -1.33
C VAL A 45 3.17 -8.55 -0.61
N VAL A 46 3.98 -9.31 -1.35
CA VAL A 46 5.12 -10.05 -0.79
C VAL A 46 6.39 -9.74 -1.56
N GLU A 47 7.54 -9.95 -0.96
CA GLU A 47 8.80 -9.90 -1.68
C GLU A 47 8.97 -11.15 -2.55
N SER A 48 9.39 -10.97 -3.80
CA SER A 48 9.65 -12.10 -4.68
C SER A 48 10.87 -12.89 -4.21
N THR A 49 10.64 -14.16 -3.91
CA THR A 49 11.67 -15.14 -3.54
C THR A 49 12.12 -16.01 -4.72
N ARG A 50 11.48 -15.90 -5.89
CA ARG A 50 11.72 -16.77 -7.06
C ARG A 50 12.31 -16.01 -8.25
N GLY A 51 13.43 -16.53 -8.77
CA GLY A 51 14.07 -16.06 -10.00
C GLY A 51 15.01 -14.87 -9.81
N ALA A 52 16.27 -15.04 -10.24
CA ALA A 52 17.35 -14.05 -10.07
C ALA A 52 17.06 -12.65 -10.65
N ALA A 53 16.07 -12.51 -11.53
CA ALA A 53 15.73 -11.25 -12.17
C ALA A 53 14.84 -10.31 -11.30
N ARG A 54 14.20 -10.80 -10.23
CA ARG A 54 13.22 -10.00 -9.45
C ARG A 54 13.33 -10.20 -7.94
N LYS A 55 14.43 -10.75 -7.45
CA LYS A 55 14.62 -11.00 -6.01
C LYS A 55 14.48 -9.69 -5.23
N GLY A 56 13.62 -9.67 -4.21
CA GLY A 56 13.39 -8.50 -3.35
C GLY A 56 12.46 -7.43 -3.93
N GLN A 57 11.91 -7.61 -5.14
CA GLN A 57 10.86 -6.71 -5.64
C GLN A 57 9.50 -7.09 -5.03
N PRO A 58 8.66 -6.11 -4.69
CA PRO A 58 7.29 -6.39 -4.25
C PRO A 58 6.49 -6.98 -5.41
N VAL A 59 5.81 -8.09 -5.15
CA VAL A 59 4.94 -8.79 -6.08
C VAL A 59 3.59 -9.05 -5.42
N LEU A 60 2.55 -9.16 -6.24
CA LEU A 60 1.21 -9.54 -5.79
C LEU A 60 1.07 -11.05 -5.81
N ARG A 61 0.73 -11.64 -4.67
CA ARG A 61 0.46 -13.06 -4.50
C ARG A 61 -1.03 -13.27 -4.25
N LEU A 62 -1.63 -14.17 -5.02
CA LEU A 62 -2.97 -14.66 -4.78
C LEU A 62 -2.89 -15.86 -3.83
N VAL A 63 -3.71 -15.84 -2.78
CA VAL A 63 -3.85 -16.92 -1.83
C VAL A 63 -5.33 -17.30 -1.78
N ALA A 64 -5.63 -18.58 -2.01
CA ALA A 64 -6.94 -19.10 -1.69
C ALA A 64 -6.98 -19.33 -0.18
N ALA A 65 -7.92 -18.70 0.52
CA ALA A 65 -8.28 -19.06 1.87
C ALA A 65 -8.85 -20.48 1.79
N ASP A 66 -8.14 -21.43 2.40
CA ASP A 66 -8.63 -22.79 2.57
C ASP A 66 -9.92 -22.68 3.41
N LEU A 67 -11.06 -23.06 2.83
CA LEU A 67 -12.36 -23.10 3.49
C LEU A 67 -12.53 -24.42 4.24
#